data_AF-A0A385SGY9-F1
#
_entry.id   AF-A0A385SGY9-F1
#
_cell.length_a   1.000
_cell.length_b   1.000
_cell.length_c   1.000
_cell.angle_alpha   90.00
_cell.angle_beta   90.00
_cell.angle_gamma   90.00
#
_symmetry.space_group_name_H-M   'P 1'
#
loop_
_entity.id
_entity.type
_entity.pdbx_description
1 polymer ?
#
loop_
_entity_poly.entity_id
_entity_poly.type
_entity_poly.pdbx_seq_one_letter_code
_entity_poly.pdbx_strand_id
1 'polypeptide(L)'
;MVAFVFTAATAFASGNHADETITVGSTKHRTFFVFKAQKKFVGATVEIYASNGNLLTAQSLERRKMIIDFGGASTDTYTIRITKDGARREYQYIKH
;
A
#
# COMPACT_ATOMS: atom_id res chain seq x y z
N MET A 1 -34.86 20.35 12.45
CA MET A 1 -33.45 20.02 12.14
C MET A 1 -33.47 18.89 11.14
N VAL A 2 -33.08 19.14 9.89
CA VAL A 2 -33.04 18.11 8.84
C VAL A 2 -31.64 17.52 8.83
N ALA A 3 -31.50 16.23 9.09
CA ALA A 3 -30.23 15.53 9.05
C ALA A 3 -30.06 14.87 7.68
N PHE A 4 -29.05 15.30 6.92
CA PHE A 4 -28.62 14.62 5.70
C PHE A 4 -27.46 13.67 6.04
N VAL A 5 -27.74 12.37 5.99
CA VAL A 5 -26.69 11.34 6.11
C VAL A 5 -26.15 11.06 4.71
N PHE A 6 -24.94 11.53 4.42
CA PHE A 6 -24.21 11.16 3.22
C PHE A 6 -23.46 9.85 3.49
N THR A 7 -24.06 8.73 3.12
CA THR A 7 -23.39 7.43 3.13
C THR A 7 -22.40 7.37 1.97
N ALA A 8 -21.12 7.62 2.23
CA ALA A 8 -20.08 7.44 1.24
C ALA A 8 -19.85 5.93 1.01
N ALA A 9 -20.43 5.39 -0.06
CA ALA A 9 -20.15 4.02 -0.48
C ALA A 9 -18.76 3.95 -1.14
N THR A 10 -17.77 3.41 -0.44
CA THR A 10 -16.48 3.09 -1.05
C THR A 10 -16.60 1.81 -1.88
N ALA A 11 -16.64 1.94 -3.21
CA ALA A 11 -16.56 0.80 -4.12
C ALA A 11 -15.10 0.34 -4.25
N PHE A 12 -14.81 -0.92 -3.92
CA PHE A 12 -13.51 -1.53 -4.13
C PHE A 12 -13.47 -2.21 -5.51
N ALA A 13 -12.81 -1.58 -6.47
CA ALA A 13 -12.53 -2.19 -7.76
C ALA A 13 -11.27 -3.07 -7.65
N SER A 14 -11.45 -4.39 -7.50
CA SER A 14 -10.38 -5.39 -7.63
C SER A 14 -10.02 -5.53 -9.11
N GLY A 15 -9.07 -4.70 -9.57
CA GLY A 15 -8.52 -4.80 -10.92
C GLY A 15 -7.44 -5.87 -10.98
N ASN A 16 -7.48 -6.75 -11.99
CA ASN A 16 -6.33 -7.59 -12.32
C ASN A 16 -5.20 -6.70 -12.87
N HIS A 17 -4.18 -6.45 -12.06
CA HIS A 17 -3.03 -5.61 -12.41
C HIS A 17 -1.95 -6.40 -13.15
N ALA A 18 -2.23 -6.78 -14.40
CA ALA A 18 -1.32 -7.61 -15.21
C ALA A 18 0.10 -7.04 -15.44
N ASP A 19 0.33 -5.74 -15.19
CA ASP A 19 1.64 -5.06 -15.31
C ASP A 19 2.27 -4.67 -13.95
N GLU A 20 1.75 -5.24 -12.85
CA GLU A 20 2.28 -4.99 -11.50
C GLU A 20 2.95 -6.24 -10.95
N THR A 21 4.21 -6.09 -10.53
CA THR A 21 4.98 -7.21 -9.98
C THR A 21 5.26 -6.95 -8.52
N ILE A 22 4.87 -7.90 -7.67
CA ILE A 22 5.17 -7.89 -6.25
C ILE A 22 6.22 -8.96 -6.00
N THR A 23 7.28 -8.61 -5.28
CA THR A 23 8.32 -9.53 -4.86
C THR A 23 8.56 -9.33 -3.39
N VAL A 24 8.37 -10.39 -2.62
CA VAL A 24 8.71 -10.43 -1.21
C VAL A 24 10.09 -11.09 -1.09
N GLY A 25 11.04 -10.38 -0.49
CA GLY A 25 12.37 -10.89 -0.23
C GLY A 25 12.63 -10.97 1.27
N SER A 26 13.37 -11.99 1.70
CA SER A 26 13.88 -12.07 3.07
C SER A 26 15.34 -12.46 3.03
N THR A 27 16.15 -11.77 3.82
CA THR A 27 17.53 -12.13 4.18
C THR A 27 17.59 -12.37 5.69
N LYS A 28 18.66 -12.99 6.19
CA LYS A 28 18.82 -13.38 7.61
C LYS A 28 18.47 -12.26 8.63
N HIS A 29 18.59 -10.99 8.24
CA HIS A 29 18.33 -9.84 9.11
C HIS A 29 17.38 -8.79 8.54
N ARG A 30 16.81 -8.98 7.34
CA ARG A 30 15.96 -7.97 6.70
C ARG A 30 14.87 -8.60 5.86
N THR A 31 13.64 -8.13 6.07
CA THR A 31 12.45 -8.49 5.31
C THR A 31 12.06 -7.31 4.43
N PHE A 32 12.03 -7.52 3.12
CA PHE A 32 11.72 -6.47 2.14
C PHE A 32 10.43 -6.80 1.39
N PHE A 33 9.58 -5.79 1.25
CA PHE A 33 8.49 -5.79 0.29
C PHE A 33 8.87 -4.91 -0.89
N VAL A 34 8.94 -5.52 -2.07
CA VAL A 34 9.28 -4.82 -3.30
C VAL A 34 8.07 -4.87 -4.21
N PHE A 35 7.63 -3.71 -4.68
CA PHE A 35 6.59 -3.66 -5.71
C PHE A 35 7.05 -2.79 -6.88
N LYS A 36 6.53 -3.12 -8.06
CA LYS A 36 6.68 -2.32 -9.28
C LYS A 36 5.30 -1.96 -9.80
N ALA A 37 4.88 -0.74 -9.53
CA ALA A 37 3.60 -0.22 -9.98
C ALA A 37 3.57 0.06 -11.49
N GLN A 38 2.35 0.15 -12.02
CA GLN A 38 2.10 0.64 -13.37
C GLN A 38 2.61 2.09 -13.54
N LYS A 39 3.05 2.46 -14.75
CA LYS A 39 3.63 3.80 -15.02
C LYS A 39 2.72 4.96 -14.59
N LYS A 40 1.39 4.78 -14.65
CA LYS A 40 0.41 5.79 -14.24
C LYS A 40 0.52 6.20 -12.77
N PHE A 41 1.01 5.32 -11.90
CA PHE A 41 1.17 5.56 -10.46
C PHE A 41 2.49 6.23 -10.07
N VAL A 42 3.38 6.59 -11.00
CA VAL A 42 4.55 7.41 -10.65
C VAL A 42 4.08 8.77 -10.10
N GLY A 43 4.59 9.18 -8.95
CA GLY A 43 4.10 10.34 -8.17
C GLY A 43 2.88 10.04 -7.30
N ALA A 44 2.45 8.78 -7.18
CA ALA A 44 1.41 8.37 -6.24
C ALA A 44 1.88 8.51 -4.79
N THR A 45 0.94 8.69 -3.87
CA THR A 45 1.21 8.55 -2.44
C THR A 45 1.14 7.08 -2.05
N VAL A 46 2.19 6.58 -1.41
CA VAL A 46 2.27 5.25 -0.81
C VAL A 46 2.17 5.40 0.69
N GLU A 47 1.14 4.80 1.27
CA GLU A 47 0.85 4.82 2.70
C GLU A 47 0.98 3.41 3.26
N ILE A 48 1.56 3.28 4.44
CA ILE A 48 1.71 2.00 5.12
C ILE A 48 0.97 2.06 6.45
N TYR A 49 0.02 1.16 6.63
CA TYR A 49 -0.78 1.05 7.83
C TYR A 49 -0.43 -0.23 8.60
N ALA A 50 -0.38 -0.16 9.93
CA ALA A 50 -0.39 -1.33 10.80
C ALA A 50 -1.77 -1.99 10.84
N SER A 51 -1.90 -3.18 11.44
CA SER A 51 -3.17 -3.92 11.47
C SER A 51 -4.27 -3.20 12.24
N ASN A 52 -3.90 -2.38 13.23
CA ASN A 52 -4.82 -1.54 13.99
C ASN A 52 -5.30 -0.30 13.22
N GLY A 53 -4.87 -0.12 11.97
CA GLY A 53 -5.23 1.03 11.13
C GLY A 53 -4.36 2.26 11.35
N ASN A 54 -3.34 2.21 12.22
CA ASN A 54 -2.42 3.33 12.39
C ASN A 54 -1.54 3.52 11.16
N LEU A 55 -1.47 4.75 10.65
CA LEU A 55 -0.53 5.11 9.60
C LEU A 55 0.89 5.14 10.18
N LEU A 56 1.77 4.31 9.63
CA LEU A 56 3.18 4.24 10.02
C LEU A 56 4.03 5.22 9.21
N THR A 57 3.77 5.31 7.90
CA THR A 57 4.49 6.23 7.02
C THR A 57 3.69 6.51 5.74
N ALA A 58 3.95 7.66 5.13
CA ALA A 58 3.45 8.04 3.84
C ALA A 58 4.58 8.68 3.01
N GLN A 59 4.76 8.24 1.77
CA GLN A 59 5.83 8.71 0.89
C GLN A 59 5.37 8.78 -0.57
N SER A 60 5.99 9.66 -1.35
CA SER A 60 5.75 9.75 -2.79
C SER A 60 6.47 8.62 -3.54
N LEU A 61 5.80 8.04 -4.54
CA LEU A 61 6.35 7.02 -5.43
C LEU A 61 7.16 7.67 -6.55
N GLU A 62 8.42 8.03 -6.27
CA GLU A 62 9.31 8.73 -7.21
C GLU A 62 9.58 7.95 -8.52
N ARG A 63 9.57 6.62 -8.44
CA ARG A 63 9.76 5.72 -9.59
C ARG A 63 8.78 4.57 -9.51
N ARG A 64 8.57 3.85 -10.61
CA ARG A 64 7.67 2.68 -10.65
C ARG A 64 7.97 1.62 -9.59
N LYS A 65 9.24 1.46 -9.20
CA LYS A 65 9.69 0.47 -8.22
C LYS A 65 9.93 1.14 -6.87
N MET A 66 9.39 0.56 -5.81
CA MET A 66 9.69 0.93 -4.43
C MET A 66 10.05 -0.32 -3.63
N ILE A 67 10.97 -0.13 -2.67
CA ILE A 67 11.41 -1.14 -1.72
C ILE A 67 11.03 -0.63 -0.34
N ILE A 68 10.28 -1.43 0.41
CA ILE A 68 9.90 -1.16 1.79
C ILE A 68 10.65 -2.16 2.65
N ASP A 69 11.47 -1.65 3.58
CA ASP A 69 12.19 -2.46 4.56
C ASP A 69 11.36 -2.59 5.84
N PHE A 70 10.96 -3.81 6.16
CA PHE A 70 10.23 -4.15 7.39
C PHE A 70 11.15 -4.75 8.47
N GLY A 71 12.48 -4.77 8.27
CA GLY A 71 13.42 -5.41 9.20
C GLY A 71 13.37 -4.87 10.63
N GLY A 72 13.06 -3.58 10.81
CA GLY A 72 12.85 -2.96 12.13
C GLY A 72 11.41 -2.93 12.62
N ALA A 73 10.45 -3.42 11.83
CA ALA A 73 9.03 -3.37 12.16
C ALA A 73 8.61 -4.59 13.00
N SER A 74 7.55 -4.46 13.81
CA SER A 74 7.00 -5.57 14.59
C SER A 74 6.44 -6.69 13.70
N THR A 75 6.27 -7.89 14.25
CA THR A 75 5.47 -8.94 13.60
C THR A 75 4.01 -8.48 13.57
N ASP A 76 3.48 -8.25 12.36
CA ASP A 76 2.15 -7.68 12.16
C ASP A 76 1.69 -7.89 10.70
N THR A 77 0.41 -7.61 10.43
CA THR A 77 -0.15 -7.46 9.09
C THR A 77 -0.16 -5.99 8.69
N TYR A 78 0.56 -5.67 7.63
CA TYR A 78 0.66 -4.32 7.10
C TYR A 78 -0.19 -4.14 5.86
N THR A 79 -0.84 -2.99 5.74
CA THR A 79 -1.53 -2.59 4.52
C THR A 79 -0.72 -1.52 3.80
N ILE A 80 -0.25 -1.83 2.60
CA ILE A 80 0.42 -0.88 1.69
C ILE A 80 -0.64 -0.34 0.72
N ARG A 81 -0.97 0.94 0.84
CA ARG A 81 -1.94 1.62 -0.02
C ARG A 81 -1.23 2.57 -0.98
N ILE A 82 -1.56 2.50 -2.26
CA ILE A 82 -1.05 3.41 -3.29
C ILE A 82 -2.21 4.20 -3.84
N THR A 83 -2.15 5.53 -3.73
CA THR A 83 -3.22 6.44 -4.14
C THR A 83 -2.69 7.49 -5.12
N LYS A 84 -3.38 7.67 -6.25
CA LYS A 84 -3.10 8.76 -7.19
C LYS A 84 -4.35 9.10 -8.01
N ASP A 85 -4.68 10.39 -8.10
CA ASP A 85 -5.76 10.91 -8.96
C ASP A 85 -7.08 10.13 -8.79
N GLY A 86 -7.45 9.78 -7.55
CA GLY A 86 -8.64 8.97 -7.23
C GLY A 86 -8.52 7.47 -7.47
N ALA A 87 -7.46 7.00 -8.14
CA ALA A 87 -7.16 5.57 -8.25
C ALA A 87 -6.44 5.08 -6.98
N ARG A 88 -6.93 3.96 -6.43
CA ARG A 88 -6.38 3.32 -5.23
C ARG A 88 -5.99 1.87 -5.49
N ARG A 89 -4.87 1.43 -4.92
CA ARG A 89 -4.41 0.03 -4.85
C ARG A 89 -4.04 -0.29 -3.42
N GLU A 90 -4.28 -1.52 -3.02
CA GLU A 90 -3.94 -2.00 -1.69
C GLU A 90 -3.32 -3.38 -1.76
N TYR A 91 -2.27 -3.57 -0.97
CA TYR A 91 -1.58 -4.83 -0.78
C TYR A 91 -1.50 -5.12 0.71
N GLN A 92 -1.67 -6.39 1.06
CA GLN A 92 -1.39 -6.86 2.41
C GLN A 92 -0.04 -7.56 2.43
N TYR A 93 0.75 -7.24 3.46
CA TYR A 93 2.01 -7.89 3.75
C TYR A 93 2.00 -8.42 5.18
N ILE A 94 2.18 -9.73 5.34
CA ILE A 94 2.25 -10.38 6.64
C ILE A 94 3.73 -10.56 6.97
N LYS A 95 4.19 -9.89 8.03
CA LYS A 95 5.50 -10.13 8.62
C LYS A 95 5.34 -11.17 9.72
N HIS A 96 6.05 -12.29 9.60
CA HIS A 96 6.18 -13.31 10.64
C HIS A 96 7.31 -12.96 11.60
#